data_AF-R1IAE0-F1
#
_entry.id   AF-R1IAE0-F1
#
_cell.length_a   1.000
_cell.length_b   1.000
_cell.length_c   1.000
_cell.angle_alpha   90.00
_cell.angle_beta   90.00
_cell.angle_gamma   90.00
#
_symmetry.space_group_name_H-M   'P 1'
#
loop_
_entity.id
_entity.type
_entity.pdbx_description
1 polymer ?
#
loop_
_entity_poly.entity_id
_entity_poly.type
_entity_poly.pdbx_seq_one_letter_code
_entity_poly.pdbx_strand_id
1 'polypeptide(L)'
;AGSAIAAALLAAGADRLAVCDPDTAKLHALRDRLDAHWPGRTATSAEPDTGGAGLVVNATPLGLDPGDPLPFRPRLLPPGCVVADIIMKPAETRLLREAAELGHPVHYGMHMLDGQLDSYRAFFGWP
;
A
#
# COMPACT_ATOMS: atom_id res chain seq x y z
N ALA A 1 -7.87 -5.51 1.25
CA ALA A 1 -7.27 -4.46 0.39
C ALA A 1 -5.82 -4.78 0.04
N GLY A 2 -4.92 -4.95 1.02
CA GLY A 2 -3.48 -5.19 0.78
C GLY A 2 -3.14 -6.24 -0.29
N SER A 3 -3.75 -7.44 -0.24
CA SER A 3 -3.50 -8.47 -1.25
C SER A 3 -3.83 -8.05 -2.69
N ALA A 4 -4.90 -7.27 -2.88
CA ALA A 4 -5.29 -6.77 -4.20
C ALA A 4 -4.32 -5.70 -4.71
N ILE A 5 -3.88 -4.81 -3.82
CA ILE A 5 -2.86 -3.79 -4.13
C ILE A 5 -1.54 -4.46 -4.51
N ALA A 6 -1.10 -5.45 -3.75
CA ALA A 6 0.11 -6.22 -4.04
C ALA A 6 0.06 -6.86 -5.45
N ALA A 7 -1.04 -7.53 -5.78
CA ALA A 7 -1.23 -8.11 -7.10
C ALA A 7 -1.29 -7.04 -8.20
N ALA A 8 -1.98 -5.92 -7.97
CA ALA A 8 -2.09 -4.82 -8.94
C ALA A 8 -0.73 -4.16 -9.22
N LEU A 9 0.11 -3.96 -8.20
CA LEU A 9 1.45 -3.41 -8.36
C LEU A 9 2.36 -4.34 -9.17
N LEU A 10 2.31 -5.64 -8.91
CA LEU A 10 3.07 -6.63 -9.70
C LEU A 10 2.56 -6.73 -11.13
N ALA A 11 1.24 -6.70 -11.34
CA ALA A 11 0.62 -6.67 -12.66
C ALA A 11 0.98 -5.40 -13.44
N ALA A 12 1.12 -4.26 -12.76
CA ALA A 12 1.57 -3.00 -13.35
C ALA A 12 3.08 -2.96 -13.66
N GLY A 13 3.83 -4.02 -13.30
CA GLY A 13 5.24 -4.17 -13.68
C GLY A 13 6.24 -3.81 -12.59
N ALA A 14 5.84 -3.71 -11.32
CA ALA A 14 6.80 -3.58 -10.22
C ALA A 14 7.86 -4.69 -10.29
N ASP A 15 9.14 -4.30 -10.26
CA ASP A 15 10.27 -5.25 -10.30
C ASP A 15 10.38 -6.04 -8.99
N ARG A 16 10.15 -5.35 -7.86
CA ARG A 16 10.21 -5.91 -6.51
C ARG A 16 9.04 -5.39 -5.68
N LEU A 17 8.48 -6.26 -4.86
CA LEU A 17 7.44 -5.94 -3.90
C LEU A 17 7.87 -6.43 -2.51
N ALA A 18 7.94 -5.53 -1.54
CA ALA A 18 8.05 -5.87 -0.14
C ALA A 18 6.66 -5.79 0.52
N VAL A 19 6.26 -6.84 1.23
CA VAL A 19 5.01 -6.86 1.99
C VAL A 19 5.33 -7.07 3.47
N CYS A 20 4.72 -6.25 4.31
CA CYS A 20 4.87 -6.32 5.76
C CYS A 20 3.50 -6.54 6.41
N ASP A 21 3.42 -7.55 7.28
CA ASP A 21 2.25 -7.80 8.13
C ASP A 21 2.70 -8.57 9.39
N PRO A 22 2.24 -8.21 10.60
CA PRO A 22 2.54 -8.99 11.81
C PRO A 22 1.96 -10.42 11.77
N ASP A 23 0.91 -10.67 10.98
CA ASP A 23 0.37 -12.01 10.75
C ASP A 23 1.21 -12.75 9.70
N THR A 24 2.26 -13.42 10.17
CA THR A 24 3.19 -14.16 9.30
C THR A 24 2.48 -15.25 8.49
N ALA A 25 1.43 -15.87 9.02
CA ALA A 25 0.68 -16.90 8.30
C ALA A 25 -0.04 -16.31 7.08
N LYS A 26 -0.74 -15.17 7.23
CA LYS A 26 -1.34 -14.45 6.10
C LYS A 26 -0.27 -13.96 5.11
N LEU A 27 0.86 -13.50 5.62
CA LEU A 27 1.95 -12.98 4.82
C LEU A 27 2.57 -14.07 3.92
N HIS A 28 2.85 -15.25 4.46
CA HIS A 28 3.32 -16.40 3.69
C HIS A 28 2.30 -16.88 2.66
N ALA A 29 1.03 -17.01 3.06
CA ALA A 29 -0.04 -17.41 2.14
C ALA A 29 -0.21 -16.41 0.98
N LEU A 30 -0.06 -15.11 1.24
CA LEU A 30 -0.06 -14.09 0.19
C LEU A 30 1.15 -14.24 -0.73
N ARG A 31 2.35 -14.40 -0.16
CA ARG A 31 3.57 -14.60 -0.95
C ARG A 31 3.45 -15.79 -1.88
N ASP A 32 3.02 -16.95 -1.40
CA ASP A 32 2.92 -18.17 -2.22
C ASP A 32 2.00 -17.95 -3.43
N ARG A 33 0.89 -17.24 -3.24
CA ARG A 33 -0.04 -16.89 -4.31
C ARG A 33 0.57 -15.92 -5.32
N LEU A 34 1.35 -14.94 -4.85
CA LEU A 34 2.02 -13.97 -5.72
C LEU A 34 3.19 -14.61 -6.47
N ASP A 35 4.01 -15.43 -5.81
CA ASP A 35 5.15 -16.13 -6.41
C ASP A 35 4.71 -17.14 -7.48
N ALA A 36 3.50 -17.69 -7.39
CA ALA A 36 2.93 -18.52 -8.46
C ALA A 36 2.70 -17.75 -9.80
N HIS A 37 2.58 -16.43 -9.75
CA HIS A 37 2.33 -15.57 -10.92
C HIS A 37 3.53 -14.67 -11.28
N TRP A 38 4.29 -14.23 -10.27
CA TRP A 38 5.47 -13.38 -10.39
C TRP A 38 6.63 -13.94 -9.57
N PRO A 39 7.24 -15.07 -10.01
CA PRO A 39 8.24 -15.78 -9.22
C PRO A 39 9.41 -14.90 -8.80
N GLY A 40 9.70 -14.87 -7.50
CA GLY A 40 10.89 -14.21 -6.95
C GLY A 40 10.81 -12.69 -6.87
N ARG A 41 9.64 -12.10 -7.12
CA ARG A 41 9.44 -10.65 -7.01
C ARG A 41 8.96 -10.19 -5.64
N THR A 42 8.47 -11.11 -4.80
CA THR A 42 7.88 -10.77 -3.50
C THR A 42 8.82 -11.12 -2.35
N ALA A 43 9.14 -10.11 -1.53
CA ALA A 43 9.79 -10.27 -0.24
C ALA A 43 8.78 -9.98 0.88
N THR A 44 8.95 -10.66 2.01
CA THR A 44 8.05 -10.56 3.16
C THR A 44 8.85 -10.29 4.43
N SER A 45 8.37 -9.38 5.27
CA SER A 45 8.97 -9.06 6.56
C SER A 45 7.90 -8.83 7.64
N ALA A 46 8.27 -9.02 8.91
CA ALA A 46 7.40 -8.67 10.03
C ALA A 46 7.42 -7.16 10.34
N GLU A 47 8.48 -6.46 9.91
CA GLU A 47 8.63 -5.02 10.08
C GLU A 47 8.78 -4.31 8.72
N PRO A 48 8.30 -3.06 8.58
CA PRO A 48 8.38 -2.34 7.33
C PRO A 48 9.84 -2.03 6.95
N ASP A 49 10.31 -2.61 5.85
CA ASP A 49 11.51 -2.15 5.16
C ASP A 49 11.10 -1.23 4.01
N THR A 50 11.50 0.04 4.14
CA THR A 50 11.16 1.09 3.17
C THR A 50 12.39 1.62 2.45
N GLY A 51 13.57 1.03 2.71
CA GLY A 51 14.83 1.42 2.09
C GLY A 51 14.79 1.17 0.58
N GLY A 52 15.00 2.22 -0.21
CA GLY A 52 15.03 2.14 -1.67
C GLY A 52 13.67 1.99 -2.35
N ALA A 53 12.56 2.09 -1.62
CA ALA A 53 11.22 2.06 -2.20
C ALA A 53 10.93 3.34 -3.00
N GLY A 54 10.34 3.20 -4.19
CA GLY A 54 9.79 4.31 -4.97
C GLY A 54 8.34 4.64 -4.62
N LEU A 55 7.62 3.69 -4.00
CA LEU A 55 6.24 3.81 -3.53
C LEU A 55 6.09 2.98 -2.25
N VAL A 56 5.46 3.55 -1.23
CA VAL A 56 5.07 2.84 -0.01
C VAL A 56 3.57 3.06 0.24
N VAL A 57 2.84 1.98 0.48
CA VAL A 57 1.38 1.99 0.65
C VAL A 57 1.01 1.51 2.06
N ASN A 58 0.30 2.33 2.83
CA ASN A 58 -0.41 1.87 4.02
C ASN A 58 -1.71 1.17 3.59
N ALA A 59 -1.77 -0.14 3.79
CA ALA A 59 -2.98 -0.95 3.57
C ALA A 59 -3.59 -1.48 4.88
N THR A 60 -3.22 -0.88 6.00
CA THR A 60 -3.66 -1.25 7.35
C THR A 60 -4.73 -0.28 7.86
N PRO A 61 -5.39 -0.58 8.99
CA PRO A 61 -6.28 0.36 9.65
C PRO A 61 -5.58 1.54 10.37
N LEU A 62 -4.24 1.53 10.48
CA LEU A 62 -3.50 2.55 11.23
C LEU A 62 -3.65 3.91 10.56
N GLY A 63 -4.21 4.88 11.31
CA GLY A 63 -4.54 6.21 10.83
C GLY A 63 -6.04 6.50 10.77
N LEU A 64 -6.88 5.51 11.10
CA LEU A 64 -8.31 5.74 11.35
C LEU A 64 -8.52 6.55 12.63
N ASP A 65 -7.71 6.27 13.65
CA ASP A 65 -7.74 7.01 14.91
C ASP A 65 -6.56 7.99 15.01
N PRO A 66 -6.76 9.22 15.50
CA PRO A 66 -5.68 10.21 15.62
C PRO A 66 -4.50 9.78 16.51
N GLY A 67 -4.75 8.85 17.44
CA GLY A 67 -3.75 8.30 18.36
C GLY A 67 -2.97 7.10 17.81
N ASP A 68 -3.30 6.61 16.62
CA ASP A 68 -2.63 5.44 16.06
C ASP A 68 -1.13 5.70 15.84
N PRO A 69 -0.29 4.67 16.08
CA PRO A 69 1.10 4.74 15.65
C PRO A 69 1.17 4.85 14.12
N LEU A 70 2.25 5.47 13.63
CA LEU A 70 2.50 5.45 12.20
C LEU A 70 2.84 4.04 11.72
N PRO A 71 2.31 3.60 10.56
CA PRO A 71 2.61 2.27 10.01
C PRO A 71 4.08 2.14 9.57
N PHE A 72 4.72 3.26 9.22
CA PHE A 72 6.15 3.37 8.92
C PHE A 72 6.61 4.81 9.15
N ARG A 73 7.91 5.10 9.00
CA ARG A 73 8.49 6.42 9.29
C ARG A 73 8.78 7.17 7.99
N PRO A 74 7.98 8.20 7.60
CA PRO A 74 8.19 8.94 6.35
C PRO A 74 9.60 9.54 6.21
N ARG A 75 10.19 9.99 7.32
CA ARG A 75 11.57 10.53 7.37
C ARG A 75 12.68 9.55 6.95
N LEU A 76 12.39 8.25 6.87
CA LEU A 76 13.36 7.23 6.43
C LEU A 76 13.21 6.89 4.94
N LEU A 77 12.23 7.48 4.25
CA LEU A 77 11.98 7.20 2.85
C LEU A 77 13.01 7.87 1.94
N PRO A 78 13.34 7.25 0.79
CA PRO A 78 14.13 7.91 -0.23
C PRO A 78 13.46 9.19 -0.74
N PRO A 79 14.24 10.24 -1.10
CA PRO A 79 13.67 11.45 -1.71
C PRO A 79 12.80 11.13 -2.92
N GLY A 80 11.61 11.75 -2.97
CA GLY A 80 10.65 11.54 -4.07
C GLY A 80 9.86 10.22 -3.99
N CYS A 81 10.06 9.37 -2.97
CA CYS A 81 9.21 8.22 -2.73
C CYS A 81 7.74 8.66 -2.58
N VAL A 82 6.85 8.02 -3.33
CA VAL A 82 5.40 8.27 -3.21
C VAL A 82 4.87 7.58 -1.97
N VAL A 83 4.02 8.27 -1.20
CA VAL A 83 3.35 7.73 -0.02
C VAL A 83 1.86 7.63 -0.29
N ALA A 84 1.31 6.42 -0.23
CA ALA A 84 -0.11 6.18 -0.41
C ALA A 84 -0.75 5.64 0.88
N ASP A 85 -2.00 6.02 1.12
CA ASP A 85 -2.82 5.49 2.21
C ASP A 85 -4.20 5.12 1.67
N ILE A 86 -4.71 3.94 2.00
CA ILE A 86 -6.02 3.48 1.52
C ILE A 86 -7.18 3.99 2.38
N ILE A 87 -6.88 4.62 3.52
CA ILE A 87 -7.89 5.21 4.38
C ILE A 87 -8.55 6.37 3.64
N MET A 88 -9.88 6.29 3.52
CA MET A 88 -10.70 7.31 2.84
C MET A 88 -11.23 8.36 3.81
N LYS A 89 -11.41 7.99 5.08
CA LYS A 89 -11.89 8.88 6.14
C LYS A 89 -11.12 8.58 7.42
N PRO A 90 -10.37 9.56 7.98
CA PRO A 90 -10.16 10.92 7.45
C PRO A 90 -9.46 10.93 6.09
N ALA A 91 -9.71 11.96 5.27
CA ALA A 91 -9.08 12.07 3.95
C ALA A 91 -7.56 12.29 4.06
N GLU A 92 -7.13 13.11 5.02
CA GLU A 92 -5.72 13.30 5.35
C GLU A 92 -5.40 12.56 6.65
N THR A 93 -4.73 11.41 6.54
CA THR A 93 -4.20 10.70 7.70
C THR A 93 -2.93 11.37 8.21
N ARG A 94 -2.56 11.06 9.45
CA ARG A 94 -1.28 11.51 10.03
C ARG A 94 -0.09 11.13 9.15
N LEU A 95 -0.12 9.93 8.55
CA LEU A 95 0.90 9.46 7.64
C LEU A 95 1.06 10.38 6.42
N LEU A 96 -0.06 10.67 5.73
CA LEU A 96 -0.04 11.51 4.54
C LEU A 96 0.40 12.94 4.86
N ARG A 97 -0.09 13.50 5.98
CA ARG A 97 0.34 14.83 6.42
C ARG A 97 1.85 14.89 6.67
N GLU A 98 2.40 13.97 7.47
CA GLU A 98 3.84 13.96 7.77
C GLU A 98 4.69 13.72 6.51
N ALA A 99 4.22 12.88 5.58
CA ALA A 99 4.90 12.66 4.31
C ALA A 99 4.91 13.92 3.43
N ALA A 100 3.78 14.62 3.34
CA ALA A 100 3.66 15.87 2.57
C ALA A 100 4.53 16.99 3.17
N GLU A 101 4.57 17.13 4.50
CA GLU A 101 5.44 18.09 5.21
C GLU A 101 6.93 17.85 4.92
N LEU A 102 7.32 16.60 4.65
CA LEU A 102 8.68 16.21 4.25
C LEU A 102 8.93 16.32 2.74
N GLY A 103 7.94 16.73 1.95
CA GLY A 103 8.05 16.92 0.50
C GLY A 103 7.84 15.66 -0.33
N HIS A 104 7.30 14.58 0.24
CA HIS A 104 6.93 13.40 -0.53
C HIS A 104 5.63 13.63 -1.30
N PRO A 105 5.51 13.13 -2.54
CA PRO A 105 4.22 13.03 -3.21
C PRO A 105 3.29 12.10 -2.43
N VAL A 106 2.05 12.54 -2.19
CA VAL A 106 1.05 11.76 -1.46
C VAL A 106 -0.10 11.31 -2.36
N HIS A 107 -0.62 10.12 -2.09
CA HIS A 107 -1.77 9.55 -2.79
C HIS A 107 -2.86 9.15 -1.80
N TYR A 108 -4.00 9.86 -1.88
CA TYR A 108 -5.13 9.70 -0.98
C TYR A 108 -5.94 8.43 -1.27
N GLY A 109 -6.61 7.91 -0.23
CA GLY A 109 -7.38 6.66 -0.32
C GLY A 109 -8.61 6.75 -1.23
N MET A 110 -9.19 7.95 -1.40
CA MET A 110 -10.35 8.17 -2.27
C MET A 110 -10.10 7.69 -3.70
N HIS A 111 -8.89 7.90 -4.22
CA HIS A 111 -8.53 7.48 -5.59
C HIS A 111 -8.58 5.95 -5.77
N MET A 112 -8.41 5.17 -4.70
CA MET A 112 -8.60 3.72 -4.76
C MET A 112 -10.08 3.39 -5.02
N LEU A 113 -11.02 4.12 -4.40
CA LEU A 113 -12.44 3.96 -4.66
C LEU A 113 -12.78 4.38 -6.09
N ASP A 114 -12.26 5.53 -6.54
CA ASP A 114 -12.50 6.04 -7.89
C ASP A 114 -12.10 5.00 -8.95
N GLY A 115 -10.94 4.36 -8.82
CA GLY A 115 -10.52 3.29 -9.71
C GLY A 115 -11.33 1.99 -9.59
N GLN A 116 -11.93 1.72 -8.42
CA GLN A 116 -12.79 0.55 -8.22
C GLN A 116 -14.17 0.73 -8.84
N LEU A 117 -14.67 1.96 -9.01
CA LEU A 117 -16.00 2.21 -9.58
C LEU A 117 -16.16 1.57 -10.96
N ASP A 118 -15.16 1.70 -11.83
CA ASP A 118 -15.19 1.10 -13.16
C ASP A 118 -15.10 -0.44 -13.10
N SER A 119 -14.36 -0.97 -12.13
CA SER A 119 -14.31 -2.42 -11.88
C SER A 119 -15.67 -2.95 -11.41
N TYR A 120 -16.37 -2.21 -10.54
CA TYR A 120 -17.71 -2.58 -10.11
C TYR A 120 -18.73 -2.47 -11.25
N ARG A 121 -18.68 -1.41 -12.06
CA ARG A 121 -19.53 -1.29 -13.24
C ARG A 121 -19.37 -2.48 -14.18
N ALA A 122 -18.13 -2.81 -14.53
CA ALA A 122 -17.82 -3.95 -15.39
C ALA A 122 -18.31 -5.28 -14.78
N PHE A 123 -18.08 -5.49 -13.48
CA PHE A 123 -18.48 -6.73 -12.80
C PHE A 123 -20.00 -6.92 -12.72
N PHE A 124 -20.75 -5.86 -12.38
CA PHE A 124 -22.21 -5.91 -12.25
C PHE A 124 -22.96 -5.67 -13.57
N GLY A 125 -22.24 -5.42 -14.67
CA GLY A 125 -22.85 -5.10 -15.97
C GLY A 125 -23.60 -3.77 -15.96
N TRP A 126 -23.18 -2.83 -15.12
CA TRP A 126 -23.75 -1.49 -15.08
C TRP A 126 -23.04 -0.60 -16.12
N PRO A 127 -23.79 0.27 -16.81
CA PRO A 127 -23.22 1.19 -17.79
C PRO A 127 -22.26 2.21 -17.16
#